data_AF-L0GS93-F1
#
_entry.id   AF-L0GS93-F1
#
_cell.length_a   1.000
_cell.length_b   1.000
_cell.length_c   1.000
_cell.angle_alpha   90.00
_cell.angle_beta   90.00
_cell.angle_gamma   90.00
#
_symmetry.space_group_name_H-M   'P 1'
#
loop_
_entity.id
_entity.type
_entity.pdbx_description
1 polymer ?
#
loop_
_entity_poly.entity_id
_entity_poly.type
_entity_poly.pdbx_seq_one_letter_code
_entity_poly.pdbx_strand_id
1 'polypeptide(L)' 'MTPEEFKELRRQEARQTIQAMGLKMTAKPNGLIHIHGRGLDVTVRDLASLQESDFRGAW' A
#
# COMPACT_ATOMS: atom_id res chain seq x y z
N MET A 1 -7.84 21.43 -0.82
CA MET A 1 -7.18 20.16 -0.49
C MET A 1 -5.92 20.47 0.30
N THR A 2 -5.93 20.11 1.57
CA THR A 2 -4.79 20.24 2.48
C THR A 2 -3.79 19.10 2.26
N PRO A 3 -2.54 19.24 2.73
CA PRO A 3 -1.56 18.16 2.68
C PRO A 3 -2.04 16.86 3.36
N GLU A 4 -2.85 16.97 4.41
CA GLU A 4 -3.41 15.82 5.12
C GLU A 4 -4.50 15.10 4.30
N GLU A 5 -5.37 15.86 3.64
CA GLU A 5 -6.39 15.31 2.74
C GLU A 5 -5.76 14.57 1.56
N PHE A 6 -4.69 15.12 0.98
CA PHE A 6 -3.96 14.44 -0.10
C PHE A 6 -3.33 13.14 0.39
N LYS A 7 -2.74 13.15 1.60
CA LYS A 7 -2.13 11.95 2.20
C LYS A 7 -3.16 10.85 2.43
N GLU A 8 -4.35 11.21 2.90
CA GLU A 8 -5.44 10.24 3.12
C GLU A 8 -5.97 9.69 1.79
N LEU A 9 -6.12 10.54 0.76
CA LEU A 9 -6.48 10.10 -0.59
C LEU A 9 -5.50 9.05 -1.11
N ARG A 10 -4.19 9.30 -1.00
CA ARG A 10 -3.14 8.35 -1.41
C ARG A 10 -3.22 7.01 -0.68
N ARG A 11 -3.52 7.03 0.63
CA ARG A 11 -3.71 5.79 1.40
C ARG A 11 -4.92 5.01 0.90
N GLN A 12 -6.02 5.69 0.57
CA GLN A 12 -7.22 5.04 0.05
C GLN A 12 -6.96 4.41 -1.32
N GLU A 13 -6.29 5.12 -2.23
CA GLU A 13 -5.88 4.57 -3.54
C GLU A 13 -5.04 3.31 -3.36
N ALA A 14 -3.98 3.36 -2.53
CA ALA A 14 -3.13 2.22 -2.28
C ALA A 14 -3.91 1.01 -1.70
N ARG A 15 -4.85 1.25 -0.78
CA ARG A 15 -5.72 0.17 -0.25
C ARG A 15 -6.58 -0.45 -1.32
N GLN A 16 -7.18 0.35 -2.19
CA GLN A 16 -8.00 -0.14 -3.31
C GLN A 16 -7.16 -0.97 -4.28
N THR A 17 -5.96 -0.51 -4.64
CA THR A 17 -5.04 -1.27 -5.49
C THR A 17 -4.66 -2.62 -4.87
N ILE A 18 -4.27 -2.63 -3.59
CA ILE A 18 -3.94 -3.86 -2.84
C ILE A 18 -5.12 -4.85 -2.90
N GLN A 19 -6.35 -4.37 -2.65
CA GLN A 19 -7.55 -5.20 -2.68
C GLN A 19 -7.88 -5.70 -4.10
N ALA A 20 -7.83 -4.82 -5.11
CA ALA A 20 -8.11 -5.17 -6.50
C ALA A 20 -7.12 -6.23 -7.04
N MET A 21 -5.87 -6.18 -6.58
CA MET A 21 -4.84 -7.16 -6.92
C MET A 21 -4.91 -8.43 -6.05
N GLY A 22 -5.81 -8.51 -5.08
CA GLY A 22 -5.92 -9.64 -4.16
C GLY A 22 -4.68 -9.83 -3.27
N LEU A 23 -3.96 -8.75 -2.99
CA LEU A 23 -2.79 -8.73 -2.11
C LEU A 23 -3.23 -8.71 -0.65
N LYS A 24 -2.42 -9.31 0.22
CA LYS A 24 -2.65 -9.31 1.66
C LYS A 24 -1.86 -8.17 2.29
N MET A 25 -2.47 -7.50 3.26
CA MET A 25 -1.85 -6.43 4.03
C MET A 25 -1.91 -6.76 5.52
N THR A 26 -0.76 -6.73 6.19
CA THR A 26 -0.63 -7.00 7.62
C THR A 26 0.09 -5.84 8.30
N ALA A 27 -0.54 -5.24 9.30
CA ALA A 27 0.09 -4.23 10.14
C ALA A 27 0.94 -4.91 11.24
N LYS A 28 2.20 -4.48 11.38
CA LYS A 28 3.13 -4.94 12.41
C LYS A 28 3.08 -4.02 13.64
N PRO A 29 3.36 -4.52 14.85
CA PRO A 29 3.31 -3.71 16.09
C PRO A 29 4.23 -2.48 16.10
N ASN A 30 5.28 -2.49 15.27
CA ASN A 30 6.22 -1.37 15.12
C ASN A 30 5.72 -0.29 14.15
N GLY A 31 4.45 -0.34 13.72
CA GLY A 31 3.85 0.62 12.80
C GLY A 31 4.21 0.39 11.33
N LEU A 32 4.93 -0.70 11.00
CA LEU A 32 5.17 -1.09 9.60
C LEU A 32 3.96 -1.82 9.04
N ILE A 33 3.78 -1.72 7.73
CA ILE A 33 2.74 -2.38 6.98
C ILE A 33 3.42 -3.28 5.96
N HIS A 34 3.18 -4.59 6.06
CA HIS A 34 3.68 -5.59 5.13
C HIS A 34 2.59 -5.92 4.13
N ILE A 35 2.89 -5.77 2.85
CA ILE A 35 2.01 -6.12 1.73
C ILE A 35 2.67 -7.25 0.97
N HIS A 36 1.93 -8.35 0.77
CA HIS A 36 2.48 -9.54 0.12
C HIS A 36 1.43 -10.31 -0.69
N GLY A 37 1.87 -10.98 -1.74
CA GLY A 37 1.04 -11.80 -2.61
C GLY A 37 1.41 -11.64 -4.09
N ARG A 38 1.09 -12.64 -4.91
CA ARG A 38 1.31 -12.63 -6.37
C ARG A 38 2.75 -12.25 -6.80
N GLY A 39 3.77 -12.62 -6.03
CA GLY A 39 5.17 -12.28 -6.34
C GLY A 39 5.63 -10.92 -5.81
N LEU A 40 4.74 -10.12 -5.22
CA LEU A 40 5.08 -8.91 -4.48
C LEU A 40 5.34 -9.23 -3.01
N ASP A 41 6.41 -8.66 -2.47
CA ASP A 41 6.70 -8.63 -1.03
C ASP A 41 7.36 -7.28 -0.69
N VAL A 42 6.61 -6.40 0.00
CA VAL A 42 7.09 -5.06 0.35
C VAL A 42 6.66 -4.67 1.75
N THR A 43 7.52 -3.95 2.48
CA THR A 43 7.21 -3.40 3.79
C THR A 43 7.38 -1.88 3.77
N VAL A 44 6.34 -1.14 4.17
CA VAL A 44 6.31 0.32 4.18
C VAL A 44 5.91 0.87 5.55
N ARG A 45 6.23 2.15 5.81
CA ARG A 45 5.75 2.85 7.01
C ARG A 45 4.37 3.49 6.82
N ASP A 46 4.03 3.88 5.60
CA ASP A 46 2.78 4.54 5.28
C ASP A 46 2.34 4.15 3.87
N LEU A 47 1.06 3.84 3.67
CA LEU A 47 0.55 3.50 2.35
C LEU A 47 0.61 4.68 1.38
N ALA A 48 0.61 5.91 1.88
CA ALA A 48 0.74 7.10 1.04
C ALA A 48 2.09 7.16 0.28
N SER A 49 3.11 6.43 0.75
CA SER A 49 4.41 6.37 0.08
C SER A 49 4.45 5.41 -1.10
N LEU A 50 3.44 4.55 -1.26
CA LEU A 50 3.38 3.59 -2.37
C LEU A 50 2.97 4.31 -3.65
N GLN A 51 3.53 3.87 -4.77
CA GLN A 51 3.20 4.26 -6.13
C GLN A 51 2.67 3.05 -6.90
N GLU A 52 1.93 3.29 -7.98
CA GLU A 52 1.42 2.22 -8.84
C GLU A 52 2.55 1.31 -9.36
N SER A 53 3.74 1.88 -9.61
CA SER A 53 4.94 1.15 -10.03
C SER A 53 5.39 0.09 -9.03
N ASP A 54 5.15 0.29 -7.73
CA ASP A 54 5.53 -0.67 -6.68
C ASP A 54 4.74 -1.97 -6.79
N PHE A 55 3.60 -1.96 -7.49
CA PHE A 55 2.75 -3.12 -7.70
C PHE A 55 3.02 -3.85 -9.02
N ARG A 56 3.93 -3.36 -9.88
CA ARG A 56 4.16 -3.94 -11.22
C ARG A 56 4.69 -5.38 -11.20
N GLY A 57 5.30 -5.82 -10.10
CA GLY A 57 5.77 -7.20 -9.92
C GLY A 57 4.69 -8.21 -9.47
N ALA A 58 3.43 -7.78 -9.30
CA ALA A 58 2.35 -8.59 -8.73
C ALA A 58 1.44 -9.30 -9.77
N TRP A 59 1.90 -9.45 -11.02
CA TRP A 59 1.12 -9.98 -12.15
C TRP A 59 1.60 -11.36 -12.60
#